data_AF-A0A2V6RIV5-F1
#
_entry.id   AF-A0A2V6RIV5-F1
#
_cell.length_a   1.000
_cell.length_b   1.000
_cell.length_c   1.000
_cell.angle_alpha   90.00
_cell.angle_beta   90.00
_cell.angle_gamma   90.00
#
_symmetry.space_group_name_H-M   'P 1'
#
loop_
_entity.id
_entity.type
_entity.pdbx_description
1 polymer ?
#
loop_
_entity_poly.entity_id
_entity_poly.type
_entity_poly.pdbx_seq_one_letter_code
_entity_poly.pdbx_strand_id
1 'polypeptide(L)'
;MASGVTGKLLHIDLTTRQTRTEELPEAVMRKFLGGGALASYLLLRDMPPGVDPLGPDNVLVLATSVINGLSLSGTNRYTAAAKSPLTGGYGESEAGGWWGPELRA
;
A
#
# COMPACT_ATOMS: atom_id res chain seq x y z
N MET A 1 17.82 -2.68 -9.33
CA MET A 1 16.70 -3.59 -8.99
C MET A 1 16.63 -4.77 -9.95
N ALA A 2 16.33 -5.97 -9.46
CA ALA A 2 15.97 -7.10 -10.32
C ALA A 2 14.68 -6.79 -11.10
N SER A 3 14.55 -7.31 -12.31
CA SER A 3 13.35 -7.19 -13.15
C SER A 3 12.13 -7.76 -12.39
N GLY A 4 11.20 -6.91 -11.95
CA GLY A 4 9.96 -7.35 -11.28
C GLY A 4 9.43 -6.42 -10.19
N VAL A 5 10.25 -5.50 -9.66
CA VAL A 5 9.76 -4.48 -8.70
C VAL A 5 9.57 -3.16 -9.42
N THR A 6 8.32 -2.74 -9.60
CA THR A 6 7.97 -1.50 -10.29
C THR A 6 8.23 -0.24 -9.46
N GLY A 7 8.17 -0.32 -8.12
CA GLY A 7 8.43 0.82 -7.23
C GLY A 7 7.52 2.03 -7.46
N LYS A 8 6.45 1.88 -8.25
CA LYS A 8 5.50 2.94 -8.60
C LYS A 8 4.34 2.93 -7.61
N LEU A 9 4.01 4.11 -7.10
CA LEU A 9 2.90 4.35 -6.19
C LEU A 9 1.91 5.32 -6.87
N LEU A 10 0.67 4.87 -7.06
CA LEU A 10 -0.41 5.73 -7.53
C LEU A 10 -1.10 6.37 -6.33
N HIS A 11 -1.12 7.70 -6.33
CA HIS A 11 -1.87 8.49 -5.35
C HIS A 11 -3.17 8.96 -5.98
N ILE A 12 -4.25 8.82 -5.21
CA ILE A 12 -5.61 9.19 -5.62
C ILE A 12 -6.21 10.04 -4.52
N ASP A 13 -6.50 11.29 -4.82
CA ASP A 13 -7.28 12.16 -3.94
C ASP A 13 -8.75 12.09 -4.38
N LEU A 14 -9.61 11.52 -3.53
CA LEU A 14 -11.03 11.36 -3.82
C LEU A 14 -11.82 12.67 -3.68
N THR A 15 -11.31 13.64 -2.92
CA THR A 15 -11.92 14.96 -2.72
C THR A 15 -11.75 15.80 -3.98
N THR A 16 -10.51 15.88 -4.48
CA THR A 16 -10.19 16.69 -5.68
C THR A 16 -10.29 15.90 -6.99
N ARG A 17 -10.43 14.57 -6.91
CA ARG A 17 -10.43 13.62 -8.04
C ARG A 17 -9.15 13.67 -8.86
N GLN A 18 -8.04 14.05 -8.24
CA GLN A 18 -6.74 14.10 -8.89
C GLN A 18 -5.97 12.81 -8.66
N THR A 19 -5.17 12.43 -9.66
CA THR A 19 -4.26 11.30 -9.57
C THR A 19 -2.85 11.75 -9.92
N ARG A 20 -1.86 11.13 -9.27
CA ARG A 20 -0.45 11.31 -9.62
C ARG A 20 0.34 10.05 -9.29
N THR A 21 1.42 9.84 -10.02
CA THR A 21 2.33 8.72 -9.79
C THR A 21 3.60 9.21 -9.10
N GLU A 22 4.08 8.44 -8.13
CA GLU A 22 5.36 8.63 -7.46
C GLU A 22 6.24 7.41 -7.73
N GLU A 23 7.52 7.62 -8.00
CA GLU A 23 8.53 6.56 -7.98
C GLU A 23 9.18 6.51 -6.61
N LEU A 24 9.00 5.39 -5.91
CA LEU A 24 9.61 5.16 -4.61
C LEU A 24 11.10 4.88 -4.75
N PRO A 25 11.97 5.48 -3.92
CA PRO A 25 13.39 5.18 -3.92
C PRO A 25 13.65 3.69 -3.72
N GLU A 26 14.66 3.15 -4.41
CA GLU A 26 15.06 1.74 -4.28
C GLU A 26 15.34 1.36 -2.82
N ALA A 27 15.92 2.27 -2.03
CA ALA A 27 16.17 2.06 -0.60
C ALA A 27 14.89 1.79 0.20
N VAL A 28 13.78 2.46 -0.12
CA VAL A 28 12.46 2.24 0.52
C VAL A 28 11.95 0.85 0.15
N MET A 29 11.97 0.51 -1.15
CA MET A 29 11.51 -0.79 -1.62
C MET A 29 12.32 -1.95 -1.02
N ARG A 30 13.65 -1.80 -0.91
CA ARG A 30 14.52 -2.79 -0.27
C ARG A 30 14.29 -2.91 1.23
N LYS A 31 13.98 -1.81 1.91
CA LYS A 31 13.76 -1.79 3.36
C LYS A 31 12.42 -2.41 3.75
N PHE A 32 11.36 -2.14 2.99
CA PHE A 32 9.99 -2.51 3.38
C PHE A 32 9.37 -3.64 2.56
N LEU A 33 9.91 -3.99 1.39
CA LEU A 33 9.49 -5.15 0.58
C LEU A 33 8.00 -5.20 0.16
N GLY A 34 7.22 -4.13 0.37
CA GLY A 34 5.80 -4.06 0.04
C GLY A 34 4.86 -4.46 1.19
N GLY A 35 3.60 -4.78 0.86
CA GLY A 35 2.58 -5.22 1.82
C GLY A 35 2.40 -4.27 3.02
N GLY A 36 2.08 -4.82 4.19
CA GLY A 36 1.88 -4.05 5.44
C GLY A 36 3.08 -3.25 5.92
N ALA A 37 4.31 -3.73 5.67
CA ALA A 37 5.52 -2.99 6.03
C ALA A 37 5.66 -1.70 5.20
N LEU A 38 5.39 -1.77 3.89
CA LEU A 38 5.34 -0.56 3.06
C LEU A 38 4.14 0.32 3.41
N ALA A 39 2.97 -0.29 3.68
CA ALA A 39 1.77 0.46 4.02
C ALA A 39 1.93 1.25 5.32
N SER A 40 2.46 0.64 6.37
CA SER A 40 2.77 1.34 7.63
C SER A 40 3.78 2.48 7.45
N TYR A 41 4.82 2.30 6.63
CA TYR A 41 5.74 3.38 6.28
C TYR A 41 5.03 4.55 5.59
N LEU A 42 4.18 4.26 4.60
CA LEU A 42 3.44 5.29 3.88
C LEU A 42 2.45 6.02 4.78
N LEU A 43 1.74 5.31 5.66
CA LEU A 43 0.85 5.94 6.64
C LEU A 43 1.61 6.87 7.58
N LEU A 44 2.79 6.48 8.06
CA LEU A 44 3.62 7.35 8.90
C LEU A 44 4.18 8.57 8.15
N ARG A 45 4.40 8.44 6.83
CA ARG A 45 4.96 9.49 5.98
C ARG A 45 3.91 10.50 5.54
N ASP A 46 2.74 10.02 5.12
CA ASP A 46 1.78 10.78 4.34
C ASP A 46 0.51 11.17 5.12
N MET A 47 0.23 10.51 6.26
CA MET A 47 -0.95 10.80 7.07
C MET A 47 -0.59 11.66 8.29
N PRO A 48 -1.26 12.81 8.52
CA PRO A 48 -1.04 13.61 9.72
C PRO A 48 -1.31 12.79 11.00
N PRO A 49 -0.60 13.08 12.10
CA PRO A 49 -0.88 12.44 13.37
C PRO A 49 -2.26 12.87 13.90
N GLY A 50 -2.97 11.95 14.56
CA GLY A 50 -4.21 12.28 15.26
C GLY A 50 -5.47 12.42 14.40
N VAL A 51 -5.41 12.14 13.09
CA VAL A 51 -6.58 12.22 12.18
C VAL A 51 -7.76 11.38 12.66
N ASP A 52 -8.97 11.84 12.36
CA ASP A 52 -10.19 11.03 12.53
C ASP A 52 -10.13 9.82 11.58
N PRO A 53 -10.23 8.57 12.06
CA PRO A 53 -10.21 7.38 11.20
C PRO A 53 -11.36 7.31 10.17
N LEU A 54 -12.43 8.09 10.34
CA LEU A 54 -13.51 8.21 9.34
C LEU A 54 -13.49 9.56 8.60
N GLY A 55 -12.49 10.40 8.88
CA GLY A 55 -12.31 11.70 8.24
C GLY A 55 -11.57 11.62 6.90
N PRO A 56 -11.58 12.71 6.12
CA PRO A 56 -10.96 12.78 4.80
C PRO A 56 -9.43 12.70 4.82
N ASP A 57 -8.80 12.94 5.97
CA ASP A 57 -7.35 12.90 6.14
C ASP A 57 -6.82 11.48 6.45
N ASN A 58 -7.70 10.49 6.66
CA ASN A 58 -7.27 9.10 6.80
C ASN A 58 -6.89 8.52 5.44
N VAL A 59 -5.69 7.95 5.34
CA VAL A 59 -5.19 7.39 4.10
C VAL A 59 -5.47 5.89 4.07
N LEU A 60 -6.08 5.42 2.98
CA LEU A 60 -6.19 3.99 2.68
C LEU A 60 -5.07 3.57 1.73
N VAL A 61 -4.21 2.67 2.18
CA VAL A 61 -3.13 2.09 1.37
C VAL A 61 -3.52 0.70 0.91
N LEU A 62 -3.48 0.49 -0.40
CA LEU A 62 -3.52 -0.84 -1.02
C LEU A 62 -2.13 -1.17 -1.54
N ALA A 63 -1.51 -2.23 -1.02
CA ALA A 63 -0.13 -2.58 -1.35
C ALA A 63 0.04 -4.08 -1.57
N THR A 64 0.93 -4.43 -2.51
CA THR A 64 1.34 -5.81 -2.76
C THR A 64 2.77 -6.03 -2.24
N SER A 65 3.09 -7.24 -1.78
CA SER A 65 4.49 -7.64 -1.48
C SER A 65 5.29 -7.74 -2.77
N VAL A 66 6.61 -7.51 -2.79
CA VAL A 66 7.49 -7.60 -3.99
C VAL A 66 7.47 -8.96 -4.72
N ILE A 67 6.94 -10.02 -4.10
CA ILE A 67 6.82 -11.34 -4.74
C ILE A 67 5.44 -11.61 -5.38
N ASN A 68 4.47 -10.72 -5.19
CA ASN A 68 3.15 -10.84 -5.82
C ASN A 68 3.26 -10.88 -7.37
N GLY A 69 2.54 -11.81 -7.99
CA GLY A 69 2.53 -12.01 -9.45
C GLY A 69 3.62 -12.93 -9.98
N LEU A 70 4.55 -13.40 -9.13
CA LEU A 70 5.47 -14.46 -9.53
C LEU A 70 4.71 -15.77 -9.76
N SER A 71 5.24 -16.64 -10.62
CA SER A 71 4.74 -18.01 -10.85
C SER A 71 5.05 -18.94 -9.66
N LEU A 72 4.75 -18.50 -8.44
CA LEU A 72 4.91 -19.22 -7.20
C LEU A 72 3.54 -19.39 -6.53
N SER A 73 3.27 -20.59 -6.01
CA SER A 73 2.00 -20.84 -5.33
C SER A 73 1.84 -19.95 -4.09
N GLY A 74 0.67 -19.32 -3.96
CA GLY A 74 0.33 -18.47 -2.82
C GLY A 74 0.86 -17.03 -2.86
N THR A 75 1.57 -16.61 -3.91
CA THR A 75 2.06 -15.22 -4.03
C THR A 75 1.04 -14.28 -4.68
N ASN A 76 -0.15 -14.19 -4.09
CA ASN A 76 -1.27 -13.44 -4.64
C ASN A 76 -1.99 -12.54 -3.62
N ARG A 77 -1.45 -12.40 -2.40
CA ARG A 77 -2.02 -11.54 -1.38
C ARG A 77 -1.69 -10.07 -1.56
N TYR A 78 -2.63 -9.21 -1.17
CA TYR A 78 -2.45 -7.78 -1.04
C TYR A 78 -2.95 -7.31 0.33
N THR A 79 -2.35 -6.22 0.80
CA THR A 79 -2.68 -5.53 2.05
C THR A 79 -3.62 -4.37 1.77
N ALA A 80 -4.62 -4.19 2.63
CA ALA A 80 -5.35 -2.95 2.82
C ALA A 80 -5.09 -2.43 4.23
N ALA A 81 -4.55 -1.21 4.36
CA ALA A 81 -4.21 -0.64 5.66
C ALA A 81 -4.59 0.85 5.76
N ALA A 82 -5.00 1.26 6.96
CA ALA A 82 -5.38 2.64 7.31
C ALA A 82 -5.34 2.82 8.83
N LYS A 83 -5.66 4.02 9.34
CA LYS A 83 -6.03 4.15 10.75
C LYS A 83 -7.39 3.47 10.98
N SER A 84 -7.45 2.56 11.95
CA SER A 84 -8.66 1.79 12.24
C SER A 84 -9.67 2.62 13.06
N PRO A 85 -10.95 2.68 12.65
CA PRO A 85 -12.00 3.31 13.46
C PRO A 85 -12.38 2.46 14.68
N LEU A 86 -12.12 1.15 14.65
CA LEU A 86 -12.44 0.25 15.77
C LEU A 86 -11.42 0.38 16.90
N THR A 87 -10.13 0.48 16.55
CA THR A 87 -9.03 0.41 17.54
C THR A 87 -8.31 1.75 17.73
N GLY A 88 -8.49 2.71 16.83
CA GLY A 88 -7.77 3.99 16.84
C GLY A 88 -6.29 3.91 16.43
N GLY A 89 -5.76 2.71 16.18
CA GLY A 89 -4.37 2.46 15.80
C GLY A 89 -4.19 2.08 14.33
N TYR A 90 -3.06 1.46 14.02
CA TYR A 90 -2.82 0.83 12.71
C TYR A 90 -3.80 -0.33 12.52
N GLY A 91 -4.60 -0.25 11.45
CA GLY A 91 -5.48 -1.32 11.00
C GLY A 91 -4.95 -1.91 9.70
N GLU A 92 -4.83 -3.22 9.65
CA GLU A 92 -4.41 -3.98 8.46
C GLU A 92 -5.35 -5.16 8.24
N SER A 93 -5.65 -5.41 6.97
CA SER A 93 -6.32 -6.61 6.50
C SER A 93 -5.63 -7.10 5.23
N GLU A 94 -5.73 -8.39 4.98
CA GLU A 94 -5.21 -9.03 3.78
C GLU A 94 -6.29 -9.79 3.04
N ALA A 95 -6.20 -9.77 1.72
CA ALA A 95 -6.99 -10.64 0.86
C ALA A 95 -6.12 -11.25 -0.24
N GLY A 96 -6.52 -12.43 -0.71
CA GLY A 96 -5.91 -13.11 -1.86
C GLY A 96 -6.72 -12.93 -3.13
N GLY A 97 -6.50 -13.83 -4.10
CA GLY A 97 -7.21 -13.83 -5.38
C GLY A 97 -6.41 -13.11 -6.47
N TRP A 98 -7.12 -12.56 -7.45
CA TRP A 98 -6.50 -12.02 -8.67
C TRP A 98 -6.20 -10.52 -8.61
N TRP A 99 -6.77 -9.78 -7.65
CA TRP A 99 -6.60 -8.32 -7.58
C TRP A 99 -5.13 -7.91 -7.41
N GLY A 100 -4.39 -8.57 -6.52
CA GLY A 100 -2.97 -8.27 -6.28
C GLY A 100 -2.10 -8.48 -7.54
N PRO A 101 -2.18 -9.64 -8.20
CA PRO A 101 -1.48 -9.89 -9.47
C PRO A 101 -1.86 -8.89 -10.57
N GLU A 102 -3.15 -8.59 -10.74
CA GLU A 102 -3.62 -7.65 -11.78
C GLU A 102 -3.22 -6.20 -11.52
N LEU A 103 -3.05 -5.79 -10.26
CA LEU A 103 -2.48 -4.47 -9.93
C LEU A 103 -1.05 -4.32 -10.48
N ARG A 104 -0.36 -5.43 -10.71
CA ARG A 104 1.06 -5.49 -11.09
C ARG A 104 1.31 -5.81 -12.55
N ALA A 105 0.29 -6.25 -13.28
CA ALA A 105 0.34 -6.57 -14.71
C ALA A 105 0.64 -5.33 -15.56
#